data_AF-A0A966ST68-F1
#
_entry.id   AF-A0A966ST68-F1
#
_cell.length_a   1.000
_cell.length_b   1.000
_cell.length_c   1.000
_cell.angle_alpha   90.00
_cell.angle_beta   90.00
_cell.angle_gamma   90.00
#
_symmetry.space_group_name_H-M   'P 1'
#
loop_
_entity.id
_entity.type
_entity.pdbx_description
1 polymer ?
#
loop_
_entity_poly.entity_id
_entity_poly.type
_entity_poly.pdbx_seq_one_letter_code
_entity_poly.pdbx_strand_id
1 'polypeptide(L)'
;MSTIAPSRTTPDLHVSDEELRRLYRMMVQIRRFEERTEEQYTRDRIGGYCHLNIGEEATVAGTVGSLTPDDYLFGGYRDHGLSLGVGGSPRAIMAELFG
;
A
#
# COMPACT_ATOMS: atom_id res chain seq x y z
N MET A 1 -31.29 -23.29 21.22
CA MET A 1 -29.95 -23.09 20.65
C MET A 1 -30.00 -21.87 19.73
N SER A 2 -29.73 -20.67 20.26
CA SER A 2 -29.73 -19.42 19.49
C SER A 2 -28.29 -19.08 19.11
N THR A 3 -28.00 -19.08 17.82
CA THR A 3 -26.69 -18.73 17.26
C THR A 3 -26.56 -17.21 17.28
N ILE A 4 -25.75 -16.67 18.20
CA ILE A 4 -25.34 -15.27 18.17
C ILE A 4 -24.29 -15.12 17.07
N ALA A 5 -24.66 -14.52 15.93
CA ALA A 5 -23.68 -13.96 15.01
C ALA A 5 -23.04 -12.73 15.70
N PRO A 6 -21.71 -12.57 15.70
CA PRO A 6 -21.12 -11.36 16.24
C PRO A 6 -21.52 -10.17 15.36
N SER A 7 -22.32 -9.28 15.92
CA SER A 7 -22.49 -7.92 15.40
C SER A 7 -21.10 -7.30 15.32
N ARG A 8 -20.52 -7.21 14.10
CA ARG A 8 -19.35 -6.38 13.85
C ARG A 8 -19.79 -4.92 13.96
N THR A 9 -19.90 -4.43 15.18
CA THR A 9 -19.99 -3.01 15.43
C THR A 9 -18.64 -2.46 15.01
N THR A 10 -18.60 -1.80 13.84
CA THR A 10 -17.45 -0.97 13.48
C THR A 10 -17.23 -0.02 14.65
N PRO A 11 -16.04 -0.02 15.28
CA PRO A 11 -15.75 0.99 16.29
C PRO A 11 -16.02 2.37 15.69
N ASP A 12 -16.41 3.32 16.52
CA ASP A 12 -16.66 4.69 16.10
C ASP A 12 -15.33 5.29 15.61
N LEU A 13 -15.04 5.06 14.33
CA LEU A 13 -13.84 5.54 13.68
C LEU A 13 -14.09 7.03 13.43
N HIS A 14 -13.42 7.89 14.20
CA HIS A 14 -13.40 9.34 13.97
C HIS A 14 -12.59 9.68 12.70
N VAL A 15 -12.91 9.04 11.58
CA VAL A 15 -12.27 9.15 10.27
C VAL A 15 -13.35 9.54 9.26
N SER A 16 -13.12 10.61 8.50
CA SER A 16 -14.11 11.09 7.54
C SER A 16 -14.29 10.10 6.37
N ASP A 17 -15.45 10.15 5.72
CA ASP A 17 -15.73 9.43 4.47
C ASP A 17 -14.69 9.71 3.38
N GLU A 18 -14.20 10.94 3.31
CA GLU A 18 -13.16 11.34 2.36
C GLU A 18 -11.84 10.64 2.65
N GLU A 19 -11.46 10.60 3.93
CA GLU A 19 -10.24 9.99 4.38
C GLU A 19 -10.27 8.46 4.19
N LEU A 20 -11.41 7.81 4.50
CA LEU A 20 -11.61 6.39 4.22
C LEU A 20 -11.45 6.09 2.72
N ARG A 21 -12.01 6.92 1.84
CA ARG A 21 -11.85 6.75 0.38
C ARG A 21 -10.41 7.00 -0.06
N ARG A 22 -9.69 7.94 0.57
CA ARG A 22 -8.27 8.19 0.30
C ARG A 22 -7.42 6.98 0.65
N LEU A 23 -7.56 6.44 1.86
CA LEU A 23 -6.86 5.24 2.32
C LEU A 23 -7.19 4.02 1.44
N TYR A 24 -8.47 3.84 1.08
CA TYR A 24 -8.87 2.77 0.18
C TYR A 24 -8.23 2.88 -1.20
N ARG A 25 -8.24 4.09 -1.80
CA ARG A 25 -7.58 4.33 -3.10
C ARG A 25 -6.09 4.04 -3.03
N MET A 26 -5.42 4.43 -1.94
CA MET A 26 -3.99 4.14 -1.74
C MET A 26 -3.74 2.63 -1.70
N MET A 27 -4.50 1.87 -0.92
CA MET A 27 -4.36 0.41 -0.87
C MET A 27 -4.57 -0.25 -2.24
N VAL A 28 -5.60 0.16 -2.98
CA VAL A 28 -5.87 -0.36 -4.33
C VAL A 28 -4.75 0.00 -5.30
N GLN A 29 -4.21 1.22 -5.22
CA GLN A 29 -3.10 1.65 -6.06
C GLN A 29 -1.84 0.81 -5.80
N ILE A 30 -1.49 0.59 -4.53
CA ILE A 30 -0.36 -0.27 -4.14
C ILE A 30 -0.57 -1.68 -4.68
N ARG A 31 -1.73 -2.29 -4.43
CA ARG A 31 -2.05 -3.63 -4.94
C ARG A 31 -1.84 -3.73 -6.45
N ARG A 32 -2.40 -2.78 -7.22
CA ARG A 32 -2.30 -2.80 -8.69
C ARG A 32 -0.88 -2.56 -9.17
N PHE A 33 -0.12 -1.71 -8.51
CA PHE A 33 1.29 -1.50 -8.85
C PHE A 33 2.10 -2.78 -8.62
N GLU A 34 1.90 -3.44 -7.49
CA GLU A 34 2.64 -4.63 -7.10
C GLU A 34 2.26 -5.85 -7.97
N GLU A 35 0.99 -6.05 -8.31
CA GLU A 35 0.56 -7.08 -9.27
C GLU A 35 1.24 -6.92 -10.64
N ARG A 36 1.42 -5.66 -11.09
CA ARG A 36 2.16 -5.38 -12.33
C ARG A 36 3.64 -5.61 -12.16
N THR A 37 4.20 -5.25 -11.02
CA THR A 37 5.61 -5.52 -10.69
C THR A 37 5.88 -7.02 -10.70
N GLU A 38 5.04 -7.82 -10.05
CA GLU A 38 5.08 -9.29 -10.06
C GLU A 38 5.00 -9.86 -11.48
N GLU A 39 4.09 -9.35 -12.31
CA GLU A 39 3.96 -9.76 -13.71
C GLU A 39 5.25 -9.50 -14.51
N GLN A 40 5.90 -8.35 -14.33
CA GLN A 40 7.13 -8.02 -15.05
C GLN A 40 8.34 -8.79 -14.51
N TYR A 41 8.41 -9.00 -13.19
CA TYR A 41 9.44 -9.83 -12.56
C TYR A 41 9.35 -11.28 -13.04
N THR A 42 8.15 -11.85 -13.10
CA THR A 42 7.91 -13.22 -13.61
C THR A 42 8.25 -13.38 -15.10
N ARG A 43 8.31 -12.27 -15.84
CA ARG A 43 8.74 -12.23 -17.26
C ARG A 43 10.23 -11.96 -17.43
N ASP A 44 11.02 -12.03 -16.36
CA ASP A 44 12.45 -11.73 -16.35
C ASP A 44 12.80 -10.32 -16.85
N ARG A 45 11.86 -9.36 -16.74
CA ARG A 45 12.10 -7.96 -17.14
C ARG A 45 12.62 -7.08 -16.00
N ILE A 46 12.42 -7.52 -14.76
CA ILE A 46 12.97 -6.92 -13.54
C ILE A 46 13.98 -7.92 -12.99
N GLY A 47 15.23 -7.50 -12.82
CA GLY A 47 16.32 -8.34 -12.32
C GLY A 47 16.49 -8.25 -10.80
N GLY A 48 17.31 -9.14 -10.22
CA GLY A 48 17.68 -9.07 -8.81
C GLY A 48 16.58 -9.51 -7.86
N TYR A 49 16.34 -8.73 -6.80
CA TYR A 49 15.34 -9.03 -5.77
C TYR A 49 14.11 -8.15 -5.94
N CYS A 50 12.92 -8.72 -5.74
CA CYS A 50 11.65 -8.00 -5.83
C CYS A 50 10.74 -8.37 -4.64
N HIS A 51 10.55 -7.44 -3.70
CA HIS A 51 9.75 -7.67 -2.50
C HIS A 51 8.45 -6.85 -2.56
N LEU A 52 7.33 -7.53 -2.69
CA LEU A 52 6.02 -6.91 -2.93
C LEU A 52 5.26 -6.61 -1.63
N ASN A 53 4.60 -5.47 -1.48
CA ASN A 53 3.68 -5.17 -0.37
C ASN A 53 2.28 -5.85 -0.51
N ILE A 54 2.12 -6.87 -1.37
CA ILE A 54 0.84 -7.57 -1.53
C ILE A 54 0.41 -8.20 -0.20
N GLY A 55 -0.73 -7.76 0.33
CA GLY A 55 -1.28 -8.19 1.62
C GLY A 55 -0.90 -7.29 2.80
N GLU A 56 0.03 -6.34 2.60
CA GLU A 56 0.49 -5.38 3.62
C GLU A 56 0.02 -3.94 3.32
N GLU A 57 -0.94 -3.76 2.42
CA GLU A 57 -1.36 -2.43 1.95
C GLU A 57 -1.96 -1.59 3.08
N ALA A 58 -2.68 -2.22 4.01
CA ALA A 58 -3.26 -1.54 5.16
C ALA A 58 -2.18 -0.97 6.11
N THR A 59 -1.05 -1.68 6.25
CA THR A 59 0.09 -1.19 7.04
C THR A 59 0.67 0.06 6.39
N VAL A 60 0.91 0.03 5.08
CA VAL A 60 1.41 1.18 4.33
C VAL A 60 0.43 2.35 4.39
N ALA A 61 -0.85 2.13 4.08
CA ALA A 61 -1.85 3.17 4.03
C ALA A 61 -2.11 3.81 5.40
N GLY A 62 -2.17 2.99 6.47
CA GLY A 62 -2.31 3.48 7.84
C GLY A 62 -1.10 4.28 8.30
N THR A 63 0.12 3.79 8.04
CA THR A 63 1.37 4.49 8.39
C THR A 63 1.45 5.82 7.66
N VAL A 64 1.45 5.82 6.32
CA VAL A 64 1.61 7.05 5.54
C VAL A 64 0.44 7.99 5.73
N GLY A 65 -0.78 7.46 5.89
CA GLY A 65 -1.96 8.26 6.13
C GLY A 65 -1.94 9.05 7.44
N SER A 66 -1.11 8.65 8.39
CA SER A 66 -0.96 9.29 9.70
C SER A 66 0.24 10.24 9.80
N LEU A 67 1.07 10.33 8.76
CA LEU A 67 2.25 11.20 8.74
C LEU A 67 1.89 12.65 8.44
N THR A 68 2.70 13.56 8.96
CA THR A 68 2.73 14.97 8.59
C THR A 68 3.87 15.24 7.59
N PRO A 69 3.87 16.38 6.87
CA PRO A 69 4.94 16.72 5.93
C PRO A 69 6.34 16.84 6.56
N ASP A 70 6.41 17.07 7.87
CA ASP A 70 7.68 17.24 8.60
C ASP A 70 8.24 15.91 9.14
N ASP A 71 7.46 14.82 9.03
CA ASP A 71 7.87 13.50 9.49
C ASP A 71 8.82 12.82 8.51
N TYR A 72 9.82 12.12 9.05
CA TYR A 72 10.73 11.29 8.27
C TYR A 72 10.28 9.84 8.30
N LEU A 73 10.23 9.22 7.13
CA LEU A 73 9.91 7.80 6.95
C LEU A 73 11.11 7.08 6.32
N PHE A 74 11.62 6.05 7.00
CA PHE A 74 12.67 5.18 6.48
C PHE A 74 12.10 3.79 6.22
N GLY A 75 12.24 3.33 4.97
CA GLY A 75 11.80 2.01 4.52
C GLY A 75 12.89 0.93 4.67
N GLY A 76 12.46 -0.33 4.59
CA GLY A 76 13.35 -1.47 4.35
C GLY A 76 13.39 -1.82 2.86
N TYR A 77 13.68 -3.08 2.54
CA TYR A 77 13.72 -3.58 1.14
C TYR A 77 12.34 -3.91 0.53
N ARG A 78 11.25 -3.64 1.25
CA ARG A 78 9.86 -3.87 0.83
C ARG A 78 9.07 -2.56 0.93
N ASP A 79 9.47 -1.60 0.11
CA ASP A 79 9.13 -0.19 0.26
C ASP A 79 8.47 0.44 -0.97
N HIS A 80 8.12 -0.35 -1.99
CA HIS A 80 7.41 0.18 -3.17
C HIS A 80 6.11 0.88 -2.74
N GLY A 81 5.33 0.24 -1.87
CA GLY A 81 4.11 0.79 -1.33
C GLY A 81 4.34 2.08 -0.52
N LEU A 82 5.40 2.13 0.29
CA LEU A 82 5.74 3.33 1.06
C LEU A 82 6.10 4.49 0.12
N SER A 83 6.94 4.23 -0.88
CA SER A 83 7.33 5.20 -1.91
C SER A 83 6.13 5.76 -2.69
N LEU A 84 5.18 4.89 -3.05
CA LEU A 84 3.90 5.32 -3.66
C LEU A 84 3.06 6.16 -2.69
N GLY A 85 2.94 5.70 -1.44
CA GLY A 85 2.10 6.32 -0.42
C GLY A 85 2.51 7.76 -0.13
N VAL A 86 3.82 8.05 -0.07
CA VAL A 86 4.36 9.40 0.18
C VAL A 86 4.33 10.31 -1.06
N GLY A 87 3.69 9.88 -2.16
CA GLY A 87 3.50 10.67 -3.37
C GLY A 87 4.51 10.41 -4.49
N GLY A 88 5.31 9.34 -4.37
CA GLY A 88 6.21 8.91 -5.44
C GLY A 88 5.46 8.58 -6.74
N SER A 89 6.06 8.96 -7.87
CA SER A 89 5.47 8.69 -9.19
C SER A 89 5.51 7.19 -9.48
N PRO A 90 4.37 6.51 -9.76
CA PRO A 90 4.36 5.10 -10.12
C PRO A 90 5.23 4.82 -11.36
N ARG A 91 5.29 5.77 -12.29
CA ARG A 91 6.13 5.63 -13.48
C ARG A 91 7.62 5.63 -13.12
N ALA A 92 8.04 6.53 -12.23
CA ALA A 92 9.44 6.62 -11.83
C ALA A 92 9.86 5.39 -11.02
N ILE A 93 9.01 4.96 -10.08
CA ILE A 93 9.27 3.76 -9.27
C ILE A 93 9.36 2.52 -10.18
N MET A 94 8.41 2.35 -11.11
CA MET A 94 8.49 1.22 -12.05
C MET A 94 9.73 1.32 -12.95
N ALA A 95 10.11 2.50 -13.41
CA ALA A 95 11.33 2.66 -14.20
C ALA A 95 12.57 2.20 -13.42
N GLU A 96 12.70 2.56 -12.14
CA GLU A 96 13.81 2.11 -11.31
C GLU A 96 13.86 0.59 -11.17
N LEU A 97 12.71 -0.07 -11.04
CA LEU A 97 12.65 -1.54 -10.97
C LEU A 97 13.13 -2.22 -12.26
N PHE A 98 12.97 -1.58 -13.41
CA PHE A 98 13.44 -2.11 -14.69
C PHE A 98 14.95 -1.94 -14.92
N GLY A 99 15.62 -1.09 -14.12
CA GLY A 99 17.01 -0.67 -14.34
C GLY A 99 17.18 0.24 -15.55
#